data_AF-A0A1X0R4G3-F1
#
_entry.id   AF-A0A1X0R4G3-F1
#
_cell.length_a   1.000
_cell.length_b   1.000
_cell.length_c   1.000
_cell.angle_alpha   90.00
_cell.angle_beta   90.00
_cell.angle_gamma   90.00
#
_symmetry.space_group_name_H-M   'P 1'
#
loop_
_entity.id
_entity.type
_entity.pdbx_description
1 polymer ?
#
loop_
_entity_poly.entity_id
_entity_poly.type
_entity_poly.pdbx_seq_one_letter_code
_entity_poly.pdbx_strand_id
1 'polypeptide(L)'
;MSALGPKDTCDTLLSQLEAKGITTSACLFRKEPTPSSYIIQSKQTGTRTIISANTIQDITKDEFIQKIETIKARFSWIHFEGRNYTNVYQGDVVFFSKLYAEKRGYDDPSCFLRDYQTRCKSSAILFCTWGAKGATCLHHQNIFHSPALPIEQVVDTIGAGDTFIAGIICYLNQGYELDVALQCACHLASKKVSQYGFERLA
;
A
#
# COMPACT_ATOMS: atom_id res chain seq x y z
N MET A 1 -9.84 5.60 -6.59
CA MET A 1 -11.08 6.17 -6.01
C MET A 1 -10.74 6.61 -4.59
N SER A 2 -11.12 7.82 -4.17
CA SER A 2 -10.91 8.31 -2.80
C SER A 2 -12.01 9.29 -2.39
N ALA A 3 -12.19 9.50 -1.08
CA ALA A 3 -12.98 10.61 -0.55
C ALA A 3 -12.04 11.81 -0.34
N LEU A 4 -12.39 12.94 -0.95
CA LEU A 4 -11.66 14.20 -0.88
C LEU A 4 -12.55 15.27 -0.26
N GLY A 5 -11.96 16.40 0.13
CA GLY A 5 -12.73 17.55 0.62
C GLY A 5 -13.49 18.26 -0.50
N PRO A 6 -13.93 19.51 -0.29
CA PRO A 6 -14.64 20.27 -1.30
C PRO A 6 -13.84 20.37 -2.61
N LYS A 7 -14.52 20.21 -3.75
CA LYS A 7 -13.87 20.09 -5.06
C LYS A 7 -13.00 21.31 -5.39
N ASP A 8 -13.51 22.50 -5.11
CA ASP A 8 -12.84 23.80 -5.27
C ASP A 8 -11.56 23.93 -4.43
N THR A 9 -11.41 23.17 -3.36
CA THR A 9 -10.19 23.14 -2.54
C THR A 9 -9.20 22.05 -2.97
N CYS A 10 -9.59 21.16 -3.89
CA CYS A 10 -8.79 20.01 -4.32
C CYS A 10 -8.12 20.19 -5.68
N ASP A 11 -8.39 21.28 -6.40
CA ASP A 11 -7.97 21.45 -7.80
C ASP A 11 -6.47 21.25 -8.01
N THR A 12 -5.62 21.76 -7.11
CA THR A 12 -4.17 21.57 -7.17
C THR A 12 -3.77 20.10 -7.04
N LEU A 13 -4.34 19.37 -6.07
CA LEU A 13 -4.05 17.95 -5.84
C LEU A 13 -4.51 17.10 -7.04
N LEU A 14 -5.74 17.34 -7.52
CA LEU A 14 -6.31 16.63 -8.66
C LEU A 14 -5.47 16.86 -9.92
N SER A 15 -5.10 18.11 -10.20
CA SER A 15 -4.28 18.46 -11.37
C SER A 15 -2.91 17.80 -11.33
N GLN A 16 -2.29 17.71 -10.15
CA GLN A 16 -1.00 17.02 -9.99
C GLN A 16 -1.09 15.50 -10.21
N LEU A 17 -2.19 14.87 -9.77
CA LEU A 17 -2.44 13.45 -10.02
C LEU A 17 -2.70 13.19 -11.52
N GLU A 18 -3.50 14.03 -12.16
CA GLU A 18 -3.84 13.91 -13.58
C GLU A 18 -2.63 14.16 -14.48
N ALA A 19 -1.77 15.12 -14.12
CA ALA A 19 -0.48 15.34 -14.79
C ALA A 19 0.46 14.13 -14.70
N LYS A 20 0.27 13.25 -13.71
CA LYS A 20 0.97 11.96 -13.56
C LYS A 20 0.20 10.78 -14.20
N GLY A 21 -0.88 11.04 -14.94
CA GLY A 21 -1.69 10.03 -15.60
C GLY A 21 -2.67 9.29 -14.68
N ILE A 22 -2.87 9.76 -13.44
CA ILE A 22 -3.78 9.13 -12.48
C ILE A 22 -5.18 9.71 -12.68
N THR A 23 -6.13 8.86 -13.10
CA THR A 23 -7.51 9.29 -13.31
C THR A 23 -8.23 9.53 -11.98
N THR A 24 -8.79 10.73 -11.81
CA THR A 24 -9.46 11.15 -10.56
C THR A 24 -11.00 11.19 -10.64
N SER A 25 -11.58 10.93 -11.82
CA SER A 25 -13.03 11.05 -12.08
C SER A 25 -13.92 10.14 -11.20
N ALA A 26 -13.33 9.10 -10.61
CA ALA A 26 -14.01 8.22 -9.69
C ALA A 26 -14.08 8.76 -8.24
N CYS A 27 -13.32 9.80 -7.89
CA CYS A 27 -13.30 10.35 -6.53
C CYS A 27 -14.64 10.94 -6.09
N LEU A 28 -14.88 10.90 -4.78
CA LEU A 28 -16.06 11.47 -4.13
C LEU A 28 -15.63 12.70 -3.33
N PHE A 29 -16.50 13.70 -3.26
CA PHE A 29 -16.21 14.97 -2.60
C PHE A 29 -17.09 15.12 -1.36
N ARG A 30 -16.48 15.55 -0.26
CA ARG A 30 -17.10 15.76 1.05
C ARG A 30 -17.10 17.25 1.39
N LYS A 31 -17.75 17.62 2.50
CA LYS A 31 -17.78 19.00 2.98
C LYS A 31 -16.56 19.33 3.83
N GLU A 32 -16.03 18.33 4.53
CA GLU A 32 -14.88 18.43 5.42
C GLU A 32 -13.58 18.62 4.61
N PRO A 33 -12.57 19.32 5.14
CA PRO A 33 -11.30 19.54 4.42
C PRO A 33 -10.59 18.24 4.06
N THR A 34 -9.92 18.24 2.89
CA THR A 34 -9.07 17.13 2.46
C THR A 34 -8.02 16.79 3.53
N PRO A 35 -7.78 15.49 3.81
CA PRO A 35 -6.79 15.07 4.79
C PRO A 35 -5.42 15.64 4.47
N SER A 36 -4.70 16.04 5.52
CA SER A 36 -3.35 16.58 5.40
C SER A 36 -2.43 16.00 6.46
N SER A 37 -1.14 15.94 6.14
CA SER A 37 -0.10 15.48 7.05
C SER A 37 1.09 16.43 7.00
N TYR A 38 1.59 16.78 8.18
CA TYR A 38 2.86 17.48 8.35
C TYR A 38 3.93 16.46 8.69
N ILE A 39 4.99 16.43 7.90
CA ILE A 39 6.08 15.48 8.06
C ILE A 39 7.31 16.24 8.50
N ILE A 40 7.76 15.97 9.72
CA ILE A 40 8.95 16.58 10.31
C ILE A 40 10.07 15.54 10.26
N GLN A 41 11.13 15.83 9.51
CA GLN A 41 12.31 14.96 9.41
C GLN A 41 13.51 15.58 10.14
N SER A 42 14.07 14.83 11.09
CA SER A 42 15.33 15.19 11.73
C SER A 42 16.49 14.93 10.77
N LYS A 43 17.25 15.97 10.41
CA LYS A 43 18.47 15.82 9.60
C LYS A 43 19.58 15.06 10.34
N GLN A 44 19.62 15.17 11.67
CA GLN A 44 20.69 14.58 12.48
C GLN A 44 20.50 13.08 12.69
N THR A 45 19.27 12.64 12.96
CA THR A 45 18.96 11.26 13.32
C THR A 45 18.26 10.49 12.19
N GLY A 46 17.77 11.18 11.15
CA GLY A 46 16.97 10.59 10.09
C GLY A 46 15.54 10.19 10.51
N THR A 47 15.17 10.42 11.78
CA THR A 47 13.84 10.08 12.30
C THR A 47 12.76 11.00 11.72
N ARG A 48 11.53 10.50 11.68
CA ARG A 48 10.37 11.21 11.17
C ARG A 48 9.24 11.22 12.18
N THR A 49 8.58 12.37 12.28
CA THR A 49 7.33 12.54 13.01
C THR A 49 6.27 12.98 12.03
N ILE A 50 5.17 12.23 11.95
CA ILE A 50 4.05 12.52 11.06
C ILE A 50 2.88 12.96 11.94
N ILE A 51 2.42 14.19 11.72
CA ILE A 51 1.21 14.74 12.34
C ILE A 51 0.13 14.77 11.29
N SER A 52 -0.87 13.90 11.41
CA SER A 52 -1.94 13.76 10.43
C SER A 52 -3.26 14.32 10.96
N ALA A 53 -3.95 15.09 10.13
CA ALA A 53 -5.31 15.55 10.35
C ALA A 53 -6.22 14.94 9.27
N ASN A 54 -7.11 14.05 9.69
CA ASN A 54 -8.12 13.46 8.82
C ASN A 54 -9.46 13.43 9.55
N THR A 55 -10.40 14.24 9.08
CA THR A 55 -11.79 14.29 9.57
C THR A 55 -12.79 13.86 8.51
N ILE A 56 -12.32 13.40 7.35
CA ILE A 56 -13.19 12.99 6.25
C ILE A 56 -13.80 11.63 6.56
N GLN A 57 -15.10 11.51 6.27
CA GLN A 57 -15.75 10.21 6.21
C GLN A 57 -15.23 9.42 5.00
N ASP A 58 -14.70 8.23 5.26
CA ASP A 58 -14.31 7.27 4.24
C ASP A 58 -15.48 6.94 3.28
N ILE A 59 -15.13 6.37 2.12
CA ILE A 59 -16.13 5.90 1.15
C ILE A 59 -16.95 4.77 1.79
N THR A 60 -18.27 4.89 1.73
CA THR A 60 -19.17 3.83 2.22
C THR A 60 -19.27 2.69 1.21
N LYS A 61 -19.70 1.51 1.67
CA LYS A 61 -19.90 0.34 0.80
C LYS A 61 -20.85 0.65 -0.37
N ASP A 62 -21.96 1.32 -0.10
CA ASP A 62 -22.98 1.59 -1.12
C ASP A 62 -22.49 2.59 -2.16
N GLU A 63 -21.78 3.65 -1.72
CA GLU A 63 -21.13 4.59 -2.64
C GLU A 63 -20.09 3.91 -3.53
N PHE A 64 -19.29 3.01 -2.94
CA PHE A 64 -18.33 2.22 -3.70
C PHE A 64 -19.03 1.36 -4.75
N ILE A 65 -20.06 0.59 -4.37
CA ILE A 65 -20.82 -0.29 -5.28
C ILE A 65 -21.43 0.53 -6.42
N GLN A 66 -22.12 1.62 -6.09
CA GLN A 66 -22.74 2.49 -7.08
C GLN A 66 -21.73 3.03 -8.09
N LYS A 67 -20.53 3.39 -7.64
CA LYS A 67 -19.49 3.94 -8.50
C LYS A 67 -18.80 2.84 -9.32
N ILE A 68 -18.38 1.76 -8.67
CA ILE A 68 -17.54 0.72 -9.28
C ILE A 68 -18.30 -0.05 -10.35
N GLU A 69 -19.62 -0.29 -10.20
CA GLU A 69 -20.42 -1.03 -11.18
C GLU A 69 -20.36 -0.41 -12.59
N THR A 70 -20.21 0.92 -12.66
CA THR A 70 -20.13 1.65 -13.94
C THR A 70 -18.74 1.61 -14.58
N ILE A 71 -17.69 1.30 -13.83
CA ILE A 71 -16.29 1.41 -14.30
C ILE A 71 -15.46 0.14 -14.12
N LYS A 72 -15.97 -0.89 -13.43
CA LYS A 72 -15.21 -2.11 -13.08
C LYS A 72 -14.63 -2.84 -14.28
N ALA A 73 -15.32 -2.82 -15.42
CA ALA A 73 -14.86 -3.47 -16.65
C ALA A 73 -13.55 -2.86 -17.21
N ARG A 74 -13.15 -1.69 -16.72
CA ARG A 74 -11.92 -1.01 -17.14
C ARG A 74 -10.69 -1.41 -16.32
N PHE A 75 -10.86 -2.21 -15.27
CA PHE A 75 -9.79 -2.57 -14.34
C PHE A 75 -9.61 -4.08 -14.28
N SER A 76 -8.35 -4.54 -14.41
CA SER A 76 -7.96 -5.92 -14.11
C SER A 76 -7.72 -6.13 -12.61
N TRP A 77 -7.48 -5.05 -11.87
CA TRP A 77 -7.13 -5.08 -10.46
C TRP A 77 -7.83 -3.97 -9.68
N ILE A 78 -8.36 -4.30 -8.50
CA ILE A 78 -8.91 -3.34 -7.54
C ILE A 78 -8.19 -3.53 -6.20
N HIS A 79 -7.54 -2.47 -5.72
CA HIS A 79 -6.83 -2.47 -4.45
C HIS A 79 -7.58 -1.62 -3.42
N PHE A 80 -7.65 -2.10 -2.18
CA PHE A 80 -8.25 -1.39 -1.04
C PHE A 80 -7.22 -1.20 0.07
N GLU A 81 -7.11 0.02 0.57
CA GLU A 81 -6.41 0.31 1.83
C GLU A 81 -7.34 -0.06 3.01
N GLY A 82 -6.84 -0.90 3.94
CA GLY A 82 -7.63 -1.36 5.08
C GLY A 82 -7.82 -0.29 6.15
N ARG A 83 -8.87 0.55 6.03
CA ARG A 83 -9.22 1.59 7.03
C ARG A 83 -10.31 1.15 8.01
N ASN A 84 -11.44 0.65 7.51
CA ASN A 84 -12.56 0.12 8.30
C ASN A 84 -12.74 -1.38 8.04
N TYR A 85 -11.88 -2.19 8.64
CA TYR A 85 -11.76 -3.60 8.27
C TYR A 85 -12.50 -4.54 9.24
N THR A 86 -13.61 -5.12 8.77
CA THR A 86 -14.19 -6.34 9.36
C THR A 86 -13.98 -7.57 8.47
N ASN A 87 -13.63 -7.38 7.19
CA ASN A 87 -13.67 -8.41 6.15
C ASN A 87 -12.37 -8.54 5.30
N VAL A 88 -11.17 -8.32 5.89
CA VAL A 88 -9.86 -8.43 5.18
C VAL A 88 -9.70 -9.77 4.42
N TYR A 89 -10.38 -10.79 4.91
CA TYR A 89 -10.35 -12.19 4.49
C TYR A 89 -10.81 -12.49 3.06
N GLN A 90 -11.43 -11.53 2.36
CA GLN A 90 -12.01 -11.74 1.04
C GLN A 90 -11.06 -11.41 -0.14
N GLY A 91 -9.89 -10.83 0.12
CA GLY A 91 -8.93 -10.51 -0.94
C GLY A 91 -8.23 -11.73 -1.52
N ASP A 92 -7.96 -11.71 -2.83
CA ASP A 92 -7.11 -12.72 -3.49
C ASP A 92 -5.62 -12.49 -3.20
N VAL A 93 -5.25 -11.23 -2.98
CA VAL A 93 -3.93 -10.83 -2.51
C VAL A 93 -4.08 -9.92 -1.29
N VAL A 94 -3.36 -10.22 -0.21
CA VAL A 94 -3.47 -9.51 1.07
C VAL A 94 -2.09 -9.05 1.54
N PHE A 95 -2.00 -7.78 1.95
CA PHE A 95 -0.75 -7.16 2.39
C PHE A 95 -0.83 -6.80 3.87
N PHE A 96 0.20 -7.17 4.62
CA PHE A 96 0.34 -6.86 6.04
C PHE A 96 1.62 -6.08 6.32
N SER A 97 1.53 -5.17 7.28
CA SER A 97 2.71 -4.46 7.79
C SER A 97 3.28 -5.18 9.01
N LYS A 98 4.59 -4.99 9.22
CA LYS A 98 5.28 -5.41 10.45
C LYS A 98 4.54 -4.98 11.71
N LEU A 99 4.15 -3.71 11.79
CA LEU A 99 3.45 -3.16 12.95
C LEU A 99 2.12 -3.86 13.22
N TYR A 100 1.40 -4.28 12.18
CA TYR A 100 0.13 -4.99 12.34
C TYR A 100 0.32 -6.39 12.93
N ALA A 101 1.39 -7.09 12.52
CA ALA A 101 1.76 -8.40 13.04
C ALA A 101 2.30 -8.29 14.49
N GLU A 102 3.20 -7.34 14.76
CA GLU A 102 3.76 -7.12 16.11
C GLU A 102 2.69 -6.76 17.13
N LYS A 103 1.70 -5.93 16.77
CA LYS A 103 0.55 -5.62 17.64
C LYS A 103 -0.31 -6.84 18.00
N ARG A 104 -0.13 -7.97 17.30
CA ARG A 104 -0.81 -9.25 17.57
C ARG A 104 0.10 -10.27 18.24
N GLY A 105 1.31 -9.86 18.64
CA GLY A 105 2.25 -10.71 19.36
C GLY A 105 3.18 -11.54 18.48
N TYR A 106 3.28 -11.24 17.18
CA TYR A 106 4.20 -11.93 16.28
C TYR A 106 5.47 -11.13 16.05
N ASP A 107 6.62 -11.77 16.23
CA ASP A 107 7.96 -11.25 15.93
C ASP A 107 8.55 -11.81 14.62
N ASP A 108 7.87 -12.79 14.03
CA ASP A 108 8.22 -13.44 12.77
C ASP A 108 7.05 -13.38 11.76
N PRO A 109 7.30 -12.89 10.53
CA PRO A 109 6.25 -12.78 9.52
C PRO A 109 5.74 -14.15 9.05
N SER A 110 6.56 -15.20 9.04
CA SER A 110 6.14 -16.52 8.58
C SER A 110 5.14 -17.16 9.55
N CYS A 111 5.37 -17.06 10.85
CA CYS A 111 4.43 -17.47 11.89
C CYS A 111 3.11 -16.71 11.78
N PHE A 112 3.17 -15.39 11.62
CA PHE A 112 1.99 -14.54 11.45
C PHE A 112 1.18 -14.93 10.21
N LEU A 113 1.83 -15.08 9.05
CA LEU A 113 1.16 -15.41 7.80
C LEU A 113 0.49 -16.79 7.85
N ARG A 114 1.14 -17.79 8.46
CA ARG A 114 0.55 -19.14 8.62
C ARG A 114 -0.71 -19.13 9.48
N ASP A 115 -0.69 -18.41 10.61
CA ASP A 115 -1.88 -18.26 11.44
C ASP A 115 -3.00 -17.55 10.66
N TYR A 116 -2.66 -16.42 10.02
CA TYR A 116 -3.66 -15.57 9.38
C TYR A 116 -4.27 -16.20 8.12
N GLN A 117 -3.55 -17.09 7.43
CA GLN A 117 -4.06 -17.80 6.25
C GLN A 117 -5.35 -18.58 6.55
N THR A 118 -5.50 -19.10 7.77
CA THR A 118 -6.70 -19.84 8.20
C THR A 118 -7.99 -19.04 8.10
N ARG A 119 -7.87 -17.70 8.04
CA ARG A 119 -8.98 -16.77 7.95
C ARG A 119 -9.22 -16.30 6.51
N CYS A 120 -8.27 -16.47 5.61
CA CYS A 120 -8.33 -16.01 4.22
C CYS A 120 -8.91 -17.09 3.29
N LYS A 121 -9.17 -16.72 2.02
CA LYS A 121 -9.40 -17.70 0.95
C LYS A 121 -8.24 -18.68 0.89
N SER A 122 -8.52 -19.96 0.59
CA SER A 122 -7.50 -21.01 0.45
C SER A 122 -6.46 -20.70 -0.64
N SER A 123 -6.87 -19.98 -1.68
CA SER A 123 -6.03 -19.52 -2.80
C SER A 123 -5.41 -18.14 -2.59
N ALA A 124 -5.57 -17.51 -1.43
CA ALA A 124 -5.04 -16.17 -1.21
C ALA A 124 -3.50 -16.18 -1.21
N ILE A 125 -2.92 -15.10 -1.75
CA ILE A 125 -1.49 -14.79 -1.65
C ILE A 125 -1.33 -13.75 -0.54
N LEU A 126 -0.54 -14.07 0.48
CA LEU A 126 -0.36 -13.18 1.63
C LEU A 126 1.07 -12.64 1.66
N PHE A 127 1.23 -11.33 1.77
CA PHE A 127 2.52 -10.67 1.89
C PHE A 127 2.64 -9.97 3.25
N CYS A 128 3.82 -10.01 3.85
CA CYS A 128 4.15 -9.23 5.04
C CYS A 128 5.50 -8.53 4.87
N THR A 129 5.52 -7.20 4.87
CA THR A 129 6.76 -6.41 4.84
C THR A 129 7.38 -6.33 6.23
N TRP A 130 8.71 -6.45 6.32
CA TRP A 130 9.46 -6.50 7.58
C TRP A 130 10.65 -5.53 7.66
N GLY A 131 10.50 -4.35 7.07
CA GLY A 131 11.51 -3.27 7.10
C GLY A 131 12.81 -3.68 6.43
N ALA A 132 13.95 -3.44 7.07
CA ALA A 132 15.28 -3.79 6.54
C ALA A 132 15.49 -5.29 6.33
N LYS A 133 14.62 -6.16 6.90
CA LYS A 133 14.66 -7.60 6.64
C LYS A 133 13.94 -7.99 5.34
N GLY A 134 13.35 -7.04 4.59
CA GLY A 134 12.65 -7.33 3.34
C GLY A 134 11.19 -7.72 3.55
N ALA A 135 10.69 -8.70 2.79
CA ALA A 135 9.30 -9.14 2.85
C ALA A 135 9.17 -10.66 2.71
N THR A 136 8.11 -11.19 3.31
CA THR A 136 7.75 -12.61 3.26
C THR A 136 6.41 -12.77 2.56
N CYS A 137 6.30 -13.80 1.72
CA CYS A 137 5.09 -14.19 1.03
C CYS A 137 4.68 -15.62 1.43
N LEU A 138 3.39 -15.89 1.56
CA LEU A 138 2.80 -17.21 1.76
C LEU A 138 1.76 -17.47 0.67
N HIS A 139 1.90 -18.58 -0.04
CA HIS A 139 0.94 -19.03 -1.05
C HIS A 139 0.93 -20.56 -1.13
N HIS A 140 -0.25 -21.18 -1.02
CA HIS A 140 -0.40 -22.65 -0.99
C HIS A 140 0.58 -23.35 -0.04
N GLN A 141 0.69 -22.88 1.20
CA GLN A 141 1.62 -23.38 2.25
C GLN A 141 3.11 -23.15 1.97
N ASN A 142 3.49 -22.72 0.77
CA ASN A 142 4.86 -22.36 0.43
C ASN A 142 5.17 -20.95 0.94
N ILE A 143 6.32 -20.82 1.59
CA ILE A 143 6.83 -19.53 2.05
C ILE A 143 7.99 -19.10 1.17
N PHE A 144 7.91 -17.87 0.71
CA PHE A 144 8.96 -17.20 -0.04
C PHE A 144 9.42 -15.99 0.77
N HIS A 145 10.73 -15.74 0.77
CA HIS A 145 11.30 -14.58 1.42
C HIS A 145 12.23 -13.87 0.45
N SER A 146 12.12 -12.54 0.39
CA SER A 146 13.07 -11.71 -0.32
C SER A 146 13.63 -10.66 0.63
N PRO A 147 14.96 -10.57 0.79
CA PRO A 147 15.58 -9.54 1.61
C PRO A 147 15.39 -8.16 0.96
N ALA A 148 15.44 -7.11 1.77
CA ALA A 148 15.62 -5.77 1.24
C ALA A 148 17.03 -5.66 0.64
N LEU A 149 17.21 -4.87 -0.42
CA LEU A 149 18.56 -4.54 -0.88
C LEU A 149 19.31 -3.81 0.25
N PRO A 150 20.59 -4.14 0.48
CA PRO A 150 21.45 -3.34 1.33
C PRO A 150 21.53 -1.90 0.80
N ILE A 151 21.30 -0.93 1.67
CA ILE A 151 21.38 0.50 1.34
C ILE A 151 22.43 1.13 2.26
N GLU A 152 23.41 1.82 1.67
CA GLU A 152 24.46 2.51 2.42
C GLU A 152 23.88 3.65 3.29
N GLN A 153 22.93 4.40 2.74
CA GLN A 153 22.29 5.52 3.42
C GLN A 153 20.77 5.50 3.23
N VAL A 154 20.05 5.44 4.35
CA VAL A 154 18.59 5.63 4.38
C VAL A 154 18.29 7.11 4.20
N VAL A 155 17.64 7.47 3.09
CA VAL A 155 17.30 8.87 2.74
C VAL A 155 15.85 9.15 3.11
N ASP A 156 14.91 8.42 2.50
CA ASP A 156 13.48 8.61 2.73
C ASP A 156 12.64 7.33 2.74
N THR A 157 12.05 6.98 3.89
CA THR A 157 11.22 5.78 4.05
C THR A 157 9.74 6.00 3.76
N ILE A 158 9.29 7.23 3.51
CA ILE A 158 7.85 7.56 3.37
C ILE A 158 7.25 6.86 2.14
N GLY A 159 6.27 5.99 2.30
CA GLY A 159 5.68 5.26 1.17
C GLY A 159 6.54 4.12 0.61
N ALA A 160 7.55 3.63 1.36
CA ALA A 160 8.27 2.42 0.98
C ALA A 160 7.34 1.19 0.95
N GLY A 161 6.40 1.08 1.89
CA GLY A 161 5.36 0.03 1.89
C GLY A 161 4.42 0.16 0.70
N ASP A 162 3.97 1.38 0.38
CA ASP A 162 3.10 1.63 -0.78
C ASP A 162 3.81 1.30 -2.08
N THR A 163 5.11 1.61 -2.16
CA THR A 163 5.98 1.25 -3.30
C THR A 163 6.06 -0.26 -3.46
N PHE A 164 6.25 -1.01 -2.36
CA PHE A 164 6.26 -2.46 -2.39
C PHE A 164 4.92 -3.02 -2.91
N ILE A 165 3.80 -2.54 -2.37
CA ILE A 165 2.46 -2.98 -2.77
C ILE A 165 2.22 -2.69 -4.26
N ALA A 166 2.52 -1.47 -4.72
CA ALA A 166 2.38 -1.08 -6.12
C ALA A 166 3.28 -1.94 -7.02
N GLY A 167 4.51 -2.25 -6.58
CA GLY A 167 5.42 -3.16 -7.27
C GLY A 167 4.82 -4.55 -7.44
N ILE A 168 4.32 -5.16 -6.36
CA ILE A 168 3.67 -6.49 -6.40
C ILE A 168 2.50 -6.48 -7.39
N ILE A 169 1.59 -5.51 -7.26
CA ILE A 169 0.42 -5.40 -8.13
C ILE A 169 0.86 -5.29 -9.61
N CYS A 170 1.86 -4.46 -9.89
CA CYS A 170 2.37 -4.25 -11.23
C CYS A 170 2.96 -5.54 -11.84
N TYR A 171 3.90 -6.21 -11.14
CA TYR A 171 4.57 -7.39 -11.66
C TYR A 171 3.62 -8.59 -11.79
N LEU A 172 2.72 -8.80 -10.83
CA LEU A 172 1.71 -9.87 -10.95
C LEU A 172 0.76 -9.61 -12.13
N ASN A 173 0.33 -8.35 -12.34
CA ASN A 173 -0.53 -8.00 -13.46
C ASN A 173 0.19 -8.09 -14.83
N GLN A 174 1.53 -8.10 -14.84
CA GLN A 174 2.35 -8.36 -16.02
C GLN A 174 2.65 -9.86 -16.24
N GLY A 175 2.17 -10.74 -15.34
CA GLY A 175 2.36 -12.20 -15.46
C GLY A 175 3.71 -12.70 -14.95
N TYR A 176 4.41 -11.92 -14.12
CA TYR A 176 5.64 -12.39 -13.48
C TYR A 176 5.34 -13.47 -12.44
N GLU A 177 6.27 -14.41 -12.30
CA GLU A 177 6.25 -15.41 -11.23
C GLU A 177 6.32 -14.74 -9.86
N LEU A 178 5.69 -15.38 -8.88
CA LEU A 178 5.45 -14.80 -7.55
C LEU A 178 6.74 -14.44 -6.81
N ASP A 179 7.76 -15.28 -6.90
CA ASP A 179 9.08 -15.07 -6.29
C ASP A 179 9.83 -13.91 -6.97
N VAL A 180 9.73 -13.80 -8.30
CA VAL A 180 10.31 -12.68 -9.06
C VAL A 180 9.60 -11.37 -8.72
N ALA A 181 8.27 -11.36 -8.69
CA ALA A 181 7.48 -10.19 -8.29
C ALA A 181 7.85 -9.72 -6.87
N LEU A 182 8.02 -10.66 -5.92
CA LEU A 182 8.44 -10.39 -4.55
C LEU A 182 9.83 -9.73 -4.51
N GLN A 183 10.81 -10.28 -5.25
CA GLN A 183 12.16 -9.72 -5.33
C GLN A 183 12.16 -8.32 -5.93
N CYS A 184 11.51 -8.13 -7.07
CA CYS A 184 11.45 -6.84 -7.74
C CYS A 184 10.74 -5.77 -6.88
N ALA A 185 9.68 -6.14 -6.15
CA ALA A 185 8.99 -5.23 -5.24
C ALA A 185 9.87 -4.83 -4.03
N CYS A 186 10.62 -5.79 -3.45
CA CYS A 186 11.61 -5.50 -2.41
C CYS A 186 12.70 -4.55 -2.92
N HIS A 187 13.22 -4.80 -4.12
CA HIS A 187 14.24 -3.94 -4.75
C HIS A 187 13.71 -2.52 -4.99
N LEU A 188 12.48 -2.40 -5.53
CA LEU A 188 11.85 -1.12 -5.79
C LEU A 188 11.64 -0.32 -4.49
N ALA A 189 11.16 -0.98 -3.43
CA ALA A 189 10.99 -0.37 -2.12
C ALA A 189 12.34 0.07 -1.52
N SER A 190 13.39 -0.74 -1.65
CA SER A 190 14.74 -0.35 -1.21
C SER A 190 15.26 0.86 -1.97
N LYS A 191 15.13 0.90 -3.30
CA LYS A 191 15.52 2.07 -4.09
C LYS A 191 14.74 3.32 -3.68
N LYS A 192 13.44 3.16 -3.35
CA LYS A 192 12.64 4.26 -2.82
C LYS A 192 13.20 4.78 -1.50
N VAL A 193 13.69 3.89 -0.63
CA VAL A 193 14.30 4.25 0.65
C VAL A 193 15.59 5.06 0.48
N SER A 194 16.32 4.88 -0.63
CA SER A 194 17.59 5.56 -0.91
C SER A 194 17.44 6.90 -1.67
N GLN A 195 16.22 7.41 -1.89
CA GLN A 195 16.00 8.70 -2.57
C GLN A 195 14.83 9.47 -1.97
N TYR A 196 14.76 10.78 -2.22
CA TYR A 196 13.57 11.57 -1.90
C TYR A 196 12.47 11.38 -2.95
N GLY A 197 11.23 11.23 -2.50
CA GLY A 197 10.07 11.10 -3.38
C GLY A 197 10.15 9.89 -4.32
N PHE A 198 9.44 9.96 -5.44
CA PHE A 198 9.20 8.81 -6.33
C PHE A 198 9.69 9.03 -7.78
N GLU A 199 10.33 10.15 -8.07
CA GLU A 199 10.80 10.45 -9.43
C GLU A 199 11.89 9.46 -9.87
N ARG A 200 11.78 8.94 -11.10
CA ARG A 200 12.73 7.97 -11.71
C ARG A 200 12.94 6.68 -10.90
N LEU A 201 11.91 6.28 -10.16
CA LEU A 201 11.96 5.10 -9.29
C LEU A 201 11.90 3.78 -10.09
N ALA A 202 11.00 3.69 -11.08
CA ALA A 202 10.81 2.56 -11.98
C ALA A 202 10.98 2.99 -13.44
#